data_AF-A0A0T2N9L0-F1
#
_entry.id   AF-A0A0T2N9L0-F1
#
_cell.length_a   1.000
_cell.length_b   1.000
_cell.length_c   1.000
_cell.angle_alpha   90.00
_cell.angle_beta   90.00
_cell.angle_gamma   90.00
#
_symmetry.space_group_name_H-M   'P 1'
#
loop_
_entity.id
_entity.type
_entity.pdbx_description
1 polymer ?
#
loop_
_entity_poly.entity_id
_entity_poly.type
_entity_poly.pdbx_seq_one_letter_code
_entity_poly.pdbx_strand_id
1 'polypeptide(L)'
;MRALQSSTGQAPEAKLKTLVVLLAFVRDEEGELQPAFEAREAPSADKARMDGRRMAAQGTYAGVIAWSRTADLVNGEFGDPVVLFEHGDVPQME
;
A
#
# COMPACT_ATOMS: atom_id res chain seq x y z
N MET A 1 6.05 -50.03 -27.27
CA MET A 1 6.90 -48.99 -26.64
C MET A 1 6.03 -47.76 -26.43
N ARG A 2 5.77 -47.37 -25.17
CA ARG A 2 4.87 -46.26 -24.81
C ARG A 2 5.74 -45.00 -24.62
N ALA A 3 5.45 -43.94 -25.37
CA ALA A 3 6.18 -42.67 -25.29
C ALA A 3 5.94 -42.01 -23.93
N LEU A 4 7.03 -41.57 -23.30
CA LEU A 4 7.06 -40.78 -22.08
C LEU A 4 6.40 -39.42 -22.35
N GLN A 5 5.26 -39.15 -21.70
CA GLN A 5 4.74 -37.79 -21.60
C GLN A 5 5.53 -37.09 -20.49
N SER A 6 6.45 -36.22 -20.90
CA SER A 6 7.09 -35.26 -20.01
C SER A 6 6.02 -34.31 -19.49
N SER A 7 5.63 -34.46 -18.23
CA SER A 7 4.83 -33.48 -17.52
C SER A 7 5.71 -32.26 -17.28
N THR A 8 5.57 -31.23 -18.11
CA THR A 8 6.17 -29.93 -17.85
C THR A 8 5.51 -29.40 -16.59
N GLY A 9 6.25 -29.34 -15.48
CA GLY A 9 5.80 -28.71 -14.25
C GLY A 9 5.40 -27.28 -14.56
N GLN A 10 4.10 -27.00 -14.51
CA GLN A 10 3.59 -25.65 -14.62
C GLN A 10 4.13 -24.88 -13.41
N ALA A 11 5.03 -23.92 -13.65
CA ALA A 11 5.50 -23.02 -12.60
C ALA A 11 4.27 -22.38 -11.94
N PRO A 12 4.23 -22.24 -10.60
CA PRO A 12 3.10 -21.60 -9.95
C PRO A 12 2.90 -20.21 -10.56
N GLU A 13 1.72 -19.96 -11.11
CA GLU A 13 1.33 -18.66 -11.61
C GLU A 13 1.53 -17.65 -10.46
N ALA A 14 2.41 -16.68 -10.65
CA ALA A 14 2.71 -15.69 -9.61
C ALA A 14 1.39 -15.00 -9.21
N LYS A 15 0.90 -15.28 -8.01
CA LYS A 15 -0.31 -14.65 -7.49
C LYS A 15 0.04 -13.25 -7.00
N LEU A 16 0.21 -12.33 -7.94
CA LEU A 16 0.44 -10.91 -7.66
C LEU A 16 -0.80 -10.34 -6.95
N LYS A 17 -0.62 -9.86 -5.72
CA LYS A 17 -1.63 -9.08 -4.99
C LYS A 17 -1.22 -7.61 -5.02
N THR A 18 -2.17 -6.70 -5.11
CA THR A 18 -1.92 -5.28 -4.83
C THR A 18 -2.26 -5.00 -3.37
N LEU A 19 -1.32 -4.44 -2.63
CA LEU A 19 -1.55 -3.85 -1.31
C LEU A 19 -1.86 -2.37 -1.50
N VAL A 20 -2.94 -1.87 -0.90
CA VAL A 20 -3.29 -0.46 -0.90
C VAL A 20 -3.41 0.00 0.54
N VAL A 21 -2.66 1.03 0.92
CA VAL A 21 -2.57 1.49 2.31
C VAL A 21 -2.96 2.96 2.41
N LEU A 22 -3.66 3.30 3.49
CA LEU A 22 -3.96 4.66 3.92
C LEU A 22 -3.41 4.88 5.33
N LEU A 23 -2.72 5.99 5.51
CA LEU A 23 -2.18 6.44 6.79
C LEU A 23 -2.39 7.96 6.94
N ALA A 24 -2.54 8.40 8.18
CA ALA A 24 -2.56 9.82 8.52
C ALA A 24 -1.65 10.07 9.70
N PHE A 25 -1.21 11.31 9.84
CA PHE A 25 -0.22 11.73 10.81
C PHE A 25 -0.71 12.93 11.60
N VAL A 26 -0.30 12.98 12.86
CA VAL A 26 -0.45 14.13 13.76
C VAL A 26 0.93 14.55 14.25
N ARG A 27 1.02 15.75 14.83
CA ARG A 27 2.20 16.15 15.59
C ARG A 27 1.98 15.86 17.06
N ASP A 28 2.95 15.24 17.71
CA ASP A 28 2.96 15.09 19.16
C ASP A 28 3.34 16.40 19.86
N GLU A 29 3.51 16.34 21.19
CA GLU A 29 3.83 17.51 22.02
C GLU A 29 5.21 18.11 21.69
N GLU A 30 6.12 17.32 21.11
CA GLU A 30 7.46 17.75 20.68
C GLU A 30 7.45 18.26 19.24
N GLY A 31 6.30 18.19 18.57
CA GLY A 31 6.12 18.59 17.18
C GLY A 31 6.54 17.50 16.19
N GLU A 32 6.89 16.30 16.65
CA GLU A 32 7.32 15.20 15.79
C GLU A 32 6.12 14.55 15.10
N LEU A 33 6.33 14.11 13.87
CA LEU A 33 5.27 13.53 13.06
C LEU A 33 5.04 12.06 13.48
N GLN A 34 3.88 11.77 14.07
CA GLN A 34 3.50 10.44 14.52
C GLN A 34 2.30 9.90 13.72
N PRO A 35 2.24 8.59 13.44
CA PRO A 35 1.04 7.98 12.89
C PRO A 35 -0.16 8.23 13.81
N ALA A 36 -1.24 8.75 13.24
CA ALA A 36 -2.47 9.00 13.98
C ALA A 36 -3.24 7.70 14.32
N PHE A 37 -2.91 6.60 13.62
CA PHE A 37 -3.45 5.27 13.81
C PHE A 37 -2.59 4.23 13.05
N GLU A 38 -2.83 2.95 13.33
CA GLU A 38 -2.27 1.81 12.58
C GLU A 38 -2.64 1.83 11.10
N ALA A 39 -1.67 1.53 10.23
CA ALA A 39 -1.87 1.50 8.78
C ALA A 39 -3.09 0.68 8.36
N ARG A 40 -3.94 1.29 7.50
CA ARG A 40 -5.20 0.68 7.08
C ARG A 40 -5.10 0.20 5.65
N GLU A 41 -5.35 -1.09 5.43
CA GLU A 41 -5.53 -1.62 4.07
C GLU A 41 -6.87 -1.12 3.49
N ALA A 42 -6.81 -0.49 2.32
CA ALA A 42 -7.98 -0.10 1.56
C ALA A 42 -8.33 -1.18 0.52
N PRO A 43 -9.62 -1.38 0.21
CA PRO A 43 -10.04 -2.40 -0.75
C PRO A 43 -9.65 -2.06 -2.21
N SER A 44 -9.36 -0.80 -2.50
CA SER A 44 -8.94 -0.35 -3.82
C SER A 44 -8.22 1.01 -3.77
N ALA A 45 -7.49 1.33 -4.83
CA ALA A 45 -6.82 2.63 -4.99
C ALA A 45 -7.82 3.79 -4.98
N ASP A 46 -8.97 3.65 -5.63
CA ASP A 46 -9.98 4.71 -5.68
C ASP A 46 -10.61 4.98 -4.31
N LYS A 47 -10.85 3.92 -3.52
CA LYS A 47 -11.32 4.06 -2.15
C LYS A 47 -10.28 4.79 -1.29
N ALA A 48 -9.00 4.39 -1.40
CA ALA A 48 -7.92 5.03 -0.67
C ALA A 48 -7.76 6.52 -1.01
N ARG A 49 -7.84 6.89 -2.30
CA ARG A 49 -7.81 8.29 -2.75
C ARG A 49 -8.99 9.09 -2.22
N MET A 50 -10.20 8.54 -2.27
CA MET A 50 -11.40 9.19 -1.77
C MET A 50 -11.33 9.43 -0.25
N ASP A 51 -10.93 8.41 0.51
CA ASP A 51 -10.78 8.50 1.96
C ASP A 51 -9.66 9.47 2.35
N GLY A 52 -8.52 9.41 1.66
CA GLY A 52 -7.41 10.33 1.87
C GLY A 52 -7.83 11.79 1.69
N ARG A 53 -8.53 12.11 0.59
CA ARG A 53 -9.10 13.45 0.37
C ARG A 53 -10.09 13.86 1.46
N ARG A 54 -10.97 12.94 1.87
CA ARG A 54 -11.95 13.20 2.94
C ARG A 54 -11.28 13.49 4.27
N MET A 55 -10.18 12.79 4.58
CA MET A 55 -9.42 12.99 5.81
C MET A 55 -8.63 14.30 5.79
N ALA A 56 -7.96 14.60 4.68
CA ALA A 56 -7.29 15.88 4.49
C ALA A 56 -8.25 17.07 4.68
N ALA A 57 -9.47 16.96 4.14
CA ALA A 57 -10.50 17.99 4.25
C ALA A 57 -11.04 18.20 5.68
N GLN A 58 -10.79 17.29 6.64
CA GLN A 58 -11.19 17.48 8.04
C GLN A 58 -10.30 18.49 8.77
N GLY A 59 -9.08 18.74 8.28
CA GLY A 59 -8.14 19.68 8.88
C GLY A 59 -7.56 19.26 10.24
N THR A 60 -7.80 18.02 10.69
CA THR A 60 -7.32 17.51 11.99
C THR A 60 -5.92 16.87 11.91
N TYR A 61 -5.49 16.44 10.72
CA TYR A 61 -4.23 15.73 10.52
C TYR A 61 -3.13 16.67 10.01
N ALA A 62 -1.90 16.47 10.49
CA ALA A 62 -0.72 17.14 9.97
C ALA A 62 -0.38 16.68 8.54
N GLY A 63 -0.66 15.41 8.23
CA GLY A 63 -0.62 14.91 6.87
C GLY A 63 -1.37 13.59 6.67
N VAL A 64 -1.61 13.25 5.41
CA VAL A 64 -2.35 12.05 4.98
C VAL A 64 -1.69 11.51 3.72
N ILE A 65 -1.40 10.21 3.70
CA ILE A 65 -0.86 9.52 2.53
C ILE A 65 -1.66 8.26 2.24
N ALA A 66 -1.95 8.04 0.95
CA ALA A 66 -2.38 6.76 0.44
C ALA A 66 -1.38 6.29 -0.62
N TRP A 67 -0.96 5.03 -0.54
CA TRP A 67 -0.04 4.43 -1.47
C TRP A 67 -0.45 2.99 -1.79
N SER A 68 0.10 2.44 -2.87
CA SER A 68 -0.04 1.03 -3.20
C SER A 68 1.28 0.41 -3.59
N ARG A 69 1.42 -0.90 -3.43
CA ARG A 69 2.53 -1.65 -4.02
C ARG A 69 2.09 -3.04 -4.44
N THR A 70 2.79 -3.60 -5.41
CA THR A 70 2.62 -5.02 -5.76
C THR A 70 3.27 -5.90 -4.72
N ALA A 71 2.65 -7.05 -4.44
CA ALA A 71 3.19 -8.09 -3.58
C ALA A 71 3.23 -9.39 -4.39
N ASP A 72 4.43 -9.87 -4.66
CA ASP A 72 4.66 -11.21 -5.17
C ASP A 72 4.66 -12.18 -3.99
N LEU A 73 3.51 -12.83 -3.78
CA LEU A 73 3.34 -13.77 -2.67
C LEU A 73 4.08 -15.09 -2.87
N VAL A 74 4.55 -15.38 -4.09
CA VAL A 74 5.31 -16.60 -4.40
C VAL A 74 6.77 -16.39 -4.02
N ASN A 75 7.33 -15.25 -4.40
CA ASN A 75 8.74 -14.93 -4.14
C ASN A 75 8.97 -14.16 -2.83
N GLY A 76 7.89 -13.67 -2.19
CA GLY A 76 7.99 -12.86 -0.97
C GLY A 76 8.51 -11.44 -1.24
N GLU A 77 8.35 -10.95 -2.47
CA GLU A 77 8.87 -9.67 -2.92
C GLU A 77 7.78 -8.60 -2.93
N PHE A 78 8.16 -7.37 -2.63
CA PHE A 78 7.30 -6.20 -2.80
C PHE A 78 7.89 -5.30 -3.88
N GLY A 79 7.03 -4.81 -4.77
CA GLY A 79 7.43 -3.77 -5.71
C GLY A 79 7.51 -2.40 -5.03
N ASP A 80 7.99 -1.44 -5.80
CA ASP A 80 8.11 -0.05 -5.34
C ASP A 80 6.74 0.54 -4.95
N PRO A 81 6.69 1.39 -3.91
CA PRO A 81 5.47 2.08 -3.55
C PRO A 81 5.09 3.11 -4.63
N VAL A 82 3.80 3.15 -4.95
CA VAL A 82 3.19 4.17 -5.80
C VAL A 82 2.29 5.03 -4.94
N VAL A 83 2.61 6.32 -4.82
CA VAL A 83 1.77 7.29 -4.10
C VAL A 83 0.47 7.50 -4.90
N LEU A 84 -0.66 7.29 -4.25
CA LEU A 84 -2.00 7.45 -4.81
C LEU A 84 -2.61 8.80 -4.45
N PHE A 85 -2.29 9.30 -3.26
CA PHE A 85 -2.72 10.59 -2.72
C PHE A 85 -1.76 11.00 -1.61
N GLU A 86 -1.47 12.30 -1.52
CA GLU A 86 -0.62 12.90 -0.49
C GLU A 86 -1.13 14.29 -0.15
N HIS A 87 -1.10 14.66 1.13
CA HIS A 87 -1.46 15.98 1.61
C HIS A 87 -0.78 16.28 2.94
N GLY A 88 -0.21 17.48 3.09
CA GLY A 88 0.43 17.92 4.32
C GLY A 88 1.78 17.24 4.57
N ASP A 89 2.17 17.17 5.84
CA ASP A 89 3.45 16.59 6.24
C ASP A 89 3.34 15.06 6.34
N VAL A 90 4.08 14.36 5.47
CA VAL A 90 4.17 12.90 5.47
C VAL A 90 5.64 12.47 5.38
N PRO A 91 6.02 11.29 5.91
CA PRO A 91 7.36 10.75 5.71
C PRO A 91 7.62 10.44 4.23
N GLN A 92 8.88 10.56 3.81
CA GLN A 92 9.31 10.09 2.50
C GLN A 92 9.07 8.57 2.40
N MET A 93 8.46 8.13 1.29
CA MET A 93 8.30 6.72 0.98
C MET A 93 9.57 6.21 0.29
N GLU A 94 10.13 5.11 0.82
CA GLU A 94 11.22 4.32 0.23
C GLU A 94 10.69 2.95 -0.22
#